data_AF-A0A1H8EQ32-F1
#
_entry.id   AF-A0A1H8EQ32-F1
#
_cell.length_a   1.000
_cell.length_b   1.000
_cell.length_c   1.000
_cell.angle_alpha   90.00
_cell.angle_beta   90.00
_cell.angle_gamma   90.00
#
_symmetry.space_group_name_H-M   'P 1'
#
loop_
_entity.id
_entity.type
_entity.pdbx_description
1 polymer ?
#
loop_
_entity_poly.entity_id
_entity_poly.type
_entity_poly.pdbx_seq_one_letter_code
_entity_poly.pdbx_strand_id
1 'polypeptide(L)'
;MKTLALAFMLCGIVPAGAHAGTLDVAARGAVARPGTSSYPDDARLSTVAHAVGVSPDAYTIGAAWLQPSLHVDQLRLKAGLMYELGAIRRQAMGMGNDALAEGAASFQAWFDTLPVTGRRPQSVLDPLRLDVSPPDDRPVHAGDTLVYPARPSMVRIVGAVARACSLPQVAMQDARRYLADCPVTRAADRDAIYVVQPDGGVFEQNVALWNRADPRPVAPGAWIYVPFDRRAIAGAADDTFNHDIATFLATQLLDGDAWR
;
A
#
# COMPACT_ATOMS: atom_id res chain seq x y z
N MET A 1 -60.08 50.01 40.24
CA MET A 1 -60.16 49.47 38.87
C MET A 1 -58.78 48.97 38.48
N LYS A 2 -58.71 47.73 37.98
CA LYS A 2 -57.51 46.92 37.73
C LYS A 2 -56.69 47.47 36.55
N THR A 3 -55.37 47.48 36.66
CA THR A 3 -54.45 47.50 35.51
C THR A 3 -53.44 46.36 35.69
N LEU A 4 -53.62 45.32 34.88
CA LEU A 4 -52.72 44.17 34.74
C LEU A 4 -51.42 44.65 34.08
N ALA A 5 -50.27 44.40 34.71
CA ALA A 5 -48.97 44.53 34.08
C ALA A 5 -48.63 43.20 33.38
N LEU A 6 -48.53 43.23 32.05
CA LEU A 6 -48.19 42.09 31.20
C LEU A 6 -46.65 41.99 31.12
N ALA A 7 -46.06 41.01 31.80
CA ALA A 7 -44.63 40.74 31.72
C ALA A 7 -44.34 39.92 30.45
N PHE A 8 -43.75 40.56 29.43
CA PHE A 8 -43.21 39.87 28.26
C PHE A 8 -41.90 39.19 28.64
N MET A 9 -41.95 37.87 28.80
CA MET A 9 -40.76 37.02 28.96
C MET A 9 -40.17 36.79 27.56
N LEU A 10 -39.13 37.53 27.20
CA LEU A 10 -38.33 37.24 26.01
C LEU A 10 -37.56 35.92 26.25
N CYS A 11 -38.02 34.86 25.59
CA CYS A 11 -37.28 33.61 25.49
C CYS A 11 -36.16 33.82 24.45
N GLY A 12 -34.93 34.03 24.92
CA GLY A 12 -33.76 34.08 24.07
C GLY A 12 -33.49 32.70 23.48
N ILE A 13 -33.75 32.53 22.18
CA ILE A 13 -33.30 31.37 21.41
C ILE A 13 -31.77 31.51 21.29
N VAL A 14 -31.04 30.78 22.13
CA VAL A 14 -29.61 30.56 21.91
C VAL A 14 -29.50 29.63 20.70
N PRO A 15 -28.88 30.03 19.58
CA PRO A 15 -28.58 29.09 18.53
C PRO A 15 -27.63 28.06 19.12
N ALA A 16 -28.05 26.80 19.17
CA ALA A 16 -27.16 25.69 19.44
C ALA A 16 -26.09 25.71 18.34
N GLY A 17 -24.91 26.24 18.65
CA GLY A 17 -23.76 26.13 17.76
C GLY A 17 -23.56 24.65 17.48
N ALA A 18 -23.54 24.28 16.21
CA ALA A 18 -23.10 22.95 15.82
C ALA A 18 -21.73 22.74 16.48
N HIS A 19 -21.65 21.81 17.44
CA HIS A 19 -20.37 21.30 17.89
C HIS A 19 -19.81 20.52 16.70
N ALA A 20 -19.05 21.21 15.85
CA ALA A 20 -18.20 20.55 14.87
C ALA A 20 -17.25 19.68 15.68
N GLY A 21 -17.37 18.37 15.55
CA GLY A 21 -16.41 17.46 16.14
C GLY A 21 -15.05 17.75 15.53
N THR A 22 -14.00 17.34 16.23
CA THR A 22 -12.65 17.36 15.68
C THR A 22 -12.11 15.94 15.66
N LEU A 23 -11.26 15.65 14.67
CA LEU A 23 -10.51 14.41 14.56
C LEU A 23 -9.03 14.71 14.41
N ASP A 24 -8.20 13.81 14.91
CA ASP A 24 -6.75 13.94 14.83
C ASP A 24 -6.22 13.14 13.65
N VAL A 25 -5.42 13.79 12.79
CA VAL A 25 -4.74 13.18 11.65
C VAL A 25 -3.26 13.53 11.71
N ALA A 26 -2.42 12.54 11.45
CA ALA A 26 -0.98 12.73 11.37
C ALA A 26 -0.51 12.90 9.93
N ALA A 27 0.57 13.65 9.75
CA ALA A 27 1.33 13.64 8.51
C ALA A 27 2.82 13.59 8.76
N ARG A 28 3.57 12.96 7.84
CA ARG A 28 5.02 12.83 7.95
C ARG A 28 5.69 12.64 6.59
N GLY A 29 7.02 12.78 6.58
CA GLY A 29 7.83 12.72 5.37
C GLY A 29 8.14 14.11 4.82
N ALA A 30 8.08 14.27 3.49
CA ALA A 30 8.37 15.51 2.77
C ALA A 30 7.21 16.52 2.88
N VAL A 31 6.94 16.98 4.10
CA VAL A 31 5.91 17.97 4.43
C VAL A 31 6.51 19.07 5.30
N ALA A 32 6.01 20.31 5.20
CA ALA A 32 6.48 21.44 5.98
C ALA A 32 6.08 21.35 7.47
N ARG A 33 4.93 20.74 7.76
CA ARG A 33 4.36 20.61 9.11
C ARG A 33 4.09 19.14 9.44
N PRO A 34 5.12 18.34 9.78
CA PRO A 34 4.93 16.96 10.22
C PRO A 34 4.37 16.90 11.65
N GLY A 35 3.74 15.77 11.97
CA GLY A 35 3.13 15.50 13.28
C GLY A 35 1.63 15.35 13.20
N THR A 36 0.99 15.29 14.35
CA THR A 36 -0.46 15.17 14.49
C THR A 36 -1.08 16.56 14.63
N SER A 37 -2.21 16.79 13.96
CA SER A 37 -2.99 18.02 14.09
C SER A 37 -4.48 17.68 14.11
N SER A 38 -5.26 18.56 14.74
CA SER A 38 -6.71 18.42 14.84
C SER A 38 -7.41 19.14 13.70
N TYR A 39 -8.36 18.46 13.07
CA TYR A 39 -9.14 18.93 11.93
C TYR A 39 -10.63 18.80 12.23
N PRO A 40 -11.51 19.54 11.53
CA PRO A 40 -12.94 19.28 11.56
C PRO A 40 -13.25 17.81 11.26
N ASP A 41 -14.30 17.27 11.88
CA ASP A 41 -14.73 15.88 11.69
C ASP A 41 -15.23 15.56 10.27
N ASP A 42 -15.52 16.58 9.46
CA ASP A 42 -15.84 16.49 8.04
C ASP A 42 -14.63 16.74 7.12
N ALA A 43 -13.42 16.88 7.68
CA ALA A 43 -12.22 17.14 6.91
C ALA A 43 -11.95 16.05 5.87
N ARG A 44 -11.34 16.46 4.76
CA ARG A 44 -11.02 15.60 3.61
C ARG A 44 -9.51 15.57 3.40
N LEU A 45 -9.05 14.66 2.55
CA LEU A 45 -7.64 14.49 2.22
C LEU A 45 -7.01 15.81 1.74
N SER A 46 -7.71 16.59 0.92
CA SER A 46 -7.30 17.92 0.43
C SER A 46 -7.01 18.88 1.59
N THR A 47 -7.93 19.00 2.56
CA THR A 47 -7.78 19.83 3.76
C THR A 47 -6.49 19.51 4.49
N VAL A 48 -6.22 18.23 4.73
CA VAL A 48 -5.01 17.79 5.44
C VAL A 48 -3.77 18.03 4.58
N ALA A 49 -3.80 17.68 3.29
CA ALA A 49 -2.66 17.81 2.38
C ALA A 49 -2.19 19.28 2.23
N HIS A 50 -3.12 20.22 2.10
CA HIS A 50 -2.79 21.66 2.09
C HIS A 50 -2.30 22.14 3.46
N ALA A 51 -2.95 21.68 4.54
CA ALA A 51 -2.57 22.06 5.90
C ALA A 51 -1.20 21.53 6.33
N VAL A 52 -0.69 20.45 5.76
CA VAL A 52 0.66 19.94 6.13
C VAL A 52 1.76 20.56 5.27
N GLY A 53 1.39 21.21 4.16
CA GLY A 53 2.31 21.83 3.21
C GLY A 53 3.21 20.79 2.55
N VAL A 54 2.61 19.93 1.71
CA VAL A 54 3.36 18.91 0.93
C VAL A 54 4.45 19.60 0.11
N SER A 55 5.69 19.13 0.27
CA SER A 55 6.84 19.67 -0.47
C SER A 55 6.66 19.44 -1.98
N PRO A 56 7.06 20.39 -2.85
CA PRO A 56 7.11 20.15 -4.29
C PRO A 56 7.99 18.97 -4.71
N ASP A 57 9.00 18.63 -3.89
CA ASP A 57 9.89 17.49 -4.12
C ASP A 57 9.35 16.16 -3.54
N ALA A 58 8.18 16.20 -2.91
CA ALA A 58 7.54 14.99 -2.39
C ALA A 58 7.14 14.07 -3.54
N TYR A 59 7.38 12.77 -3.37
CA TYR A 59 6.96 11.79 -4.35
C TYR A 59 5.49 11.40 -4.14
N THR A 60 4.58 12.23 -4.63
CA THR A 60 3.12 12.10 -4.40
C THR A 60 2.53 10.80 -4.96
N ILE A 61 3.11 10.22 -6.01
CA ILE A 61 2.70 8.89 -6.54
C ILE A 61 2.97 7.79 -5.51
N GLY A 62 4.04 7.91 -4.72
CA GLY A 62 4.39 6.98 -3.66
C GLY A 62 3.76 7.29 -2.30
N ALA A 63 2.94 8.34 -2.22
CA ALA A 63 2.32 8.73 -0.96
C ALA A 63 1.36 7.65 -0.45
N ALA A 64 1.23 7.56 0.87
CA ALA A 64 0.43 6.53 1.52
C ALA A 64 -0.55 7.13 2.53
N TRP A 65 -1.79 6.66 2.46
CA TRP A 65 -2.83 6.94 3.45
C TRP A 65 -2.98 5.70 4.33
N LEU A 66 -2.56 5.83 5.59
CA LEU A 66 -2.65 4.77 6.59
C LEU A 66 -3.90 4.97 7.41
N GLN A 67 -4.67 3.91 7.56
CA GLN A 67 -5.92 3.91 8.31
C GLN A 67 -5.83 2.84 9.41
N PRO A 68 -5.98 3.21 10.70
CA PRO A 68 -5.98 2.24 11.80
C PRO A 68 -7.02 1.12 11.62
N SER A 69 -8.17 1.44 11.01
CA SER A 69 -9.25 0.50 10.73
C SER A 69 -8.84 -0.65 9.78
N LEU A 70 -7.88 -0.44 8.89
CA LEU A 70 -7.40 -1.45 7.94
C LEU A 70 -6.35 -2.39 8.54
N HIS A 71 -5.84 -2.08 9.73
CA HIS A 71 -4.75 -2.85 10.33
C HIS A 71 -5.15 -4.30 10.64
N VAL A 72 -6.37 -4.51 11.15
CA VAL A 72 -6.85 -5.85 11.53
C VAL A 72 -7.01 -6.75 10.30
N ASP A 73 -7.59 -6.24 9.21
CA ASP A 73 -7.79 -7.03 8.00
C ASP A 73 -6.48 -7.32 7.29
N GLN A 74 -5.55 -6.37 7.26
CA GLN A 74 -4.21 -6.62 6.74
C GLN A 74 -3.43 -7.63 7.60
N LEU A 75 -3.58 -7.60 8.93
CA LEU A 75 -2.97 -8.59 9.83
C LEU A 75 -3.51 -10.00 9.55
N ARG A 76 -4.82 -10.14 9.34
CA ARG A 76 -5.45 -11.41 8.96
C ARG A 76 -4.94 -11.91 7.62
N LEU A 77 -4.85 -11.04 6.62
CA LEU A 77 -4.27 -11.36 5.31
C LEU A 77 -2.83 -11.86 5.46
N LYS A 78 -1.99 -11.15 6.23
CA LYS A 78 -0.59 -11.57 6.49
C LYS A 78 -0.54 -12.97 7.12
N ALA A 79 -1.37 -13.21 8.14
CA ALA A 79 -1.41 -14.49 8.83
C ALA A 79 -1.84 -15.65 7.90
N GLY A 80 -2.84 -15.44 7.03
CA GLY A 80 -3.26 -16.40 6.02
C GLY A 80 -2.14 -16.75 5.04
N LEU A 81 -1.52 -15.72 4.46
CA LEU A 81 -0.39 -15.88 3.53
C LEU A 81 0.81 -16.59 4.17
N MET A 82 1.11 -16.30 5.44
CA MET A 82 2.15 -16.99 6.21
C MET A 82 1.80 -18.46 6.45
N TYR A 83 0.54 -18.78 6.69
CA TYR A 83 0.07 -20.16 6.84
C TYR A 83 0.21 -20.94 5.52
N GLU A 84 -0.24 -20.36 4.40
CA GLU A 84 -0.15 -20.95 3.06
C GLU A 84 1.30 -21.17 2.63
N LEU A 85 2.20 -20.22 2.87
CA LEU A 85 3.65 -20.42 2.64
C LEU A 85 4.21 -21.62 3.43
N GLY A 86 3.76 -21.79 4.67
CA GLY A 86 4.10 -22.95 5.49
C GLY A 86 3.54 -24.26 4.92
N ALA A 87 2.34 -24.24 4.35
CA ALA A 87 1.71 -25.39 3.71
C ALA A 87 2.43 -25.76 2.40
N ILE A 88 2.76 -24.78 1.55
CA ILE A 88 3.57 -24.95 0.34
C ILE A 88 4.88 -25.64 0.67
N ARG A 89 5.59 -25.15 1.70
CA ARG A 89 6.85 -25.75 2.16
C ARG A 89 6.69 -27.23 2.54
N ARG A 90 5.68 -27.57 3.34
CA ARG A 90 5.43 -28.96 3.78
C ARG A 90 5.05 -29.88 2.61
N GLN A 91 4.20 -29.41 1.70
CA GLN A 91 3.85 -30.15 0.49
C GLN A 91 5.09 -30.41 -0.37
N ALA A 92 5.90 -29.38 -0.60
CA ALA A 92 7.13 -29.48 -1.37
C ALA A 92 8.11 -30.52 -0.78
N MET A 93 8.28 -30.54 0.54
CA MET A 93 9.08 -31.56 1.24
C MET A 93 8.52 -32.97 1.03
N GLY A 94 7.19 -33.14 1.12
CA GLY A 94 6.53 -34.43 0.89
C GLY A 94 6.69 -34.95 -0.54
N MET A 95 6.84 -34.06 -1.51
CA MET A 95 7.06 -34.39 -2.93
C MET A 95 8.53 -34.47 -3.34
N GLY A 96 9.48 -34.23 -2.41
CA GLY A 96 10.91 -34.16 -2.73
C GLY A 96 11.31 -32.99 -3.63
N ASN A 97 10.54 -31.89 -3.62
CA ASN A 97 10.84 -30.67 -4.36
C ASN A 97 11.60 -29.68 -3.47
N ASP A 98 12.89 -29.93 -3.27
CA ASP A 98 13.75 -29.15 -2.37
C ASP A 98 13.81 -27.66 -2.75
N ALA A 99 13.85 -27.35 -4.06
CA ALA A 99 13.91 -25.98 -4.53
C ALA A 99 12.66 -25.16 -4.15
N LEU A 100 11.47 -25.77 -4.20
CA LEU A 100 10.24 -25.13 -3.74
C LEU A 100 10.20 -25.05 -2.21
N ALA A 101 10.62 -26.09 -1.51
CA ALA A 101 10.63 -26.11 -0.05
C ALA A 101 11.54 -25.01 0.54
N GLU A 102 12.77 -24.90 0.03
CA GLU A 102 13.73 -23.86 0.42
C GLU A 102 13.24 -22.47 0.03
N GLY A 103 12.77 -22.30 -1.22
CA GLY A 103 12.25 -21.03 -1.70
C GLY A 103 11.07 -20.52 -0.87
N ALA A 104 10.11 -21.39 -0.55
CA ALA A 104 8.98 -21.06 0.31
C ALA A 104 9.45 -20.69 1.73
N ALA A 105 10.40 -21.43 2.31
CA ALA A 105 10.94 -21.14 3.64
C ALA A 105 11.65 -19.77 3.70
N SER A 106 12.54 -19.49 2.75
CA SER A 106 13.26 -18.22 2.69
C SER A 106 12.33 -17.03 2.45
N PHE A 107 11.36 -17.18 1.54
CA PHE A 107 10.39 -16.13 1.28
C PHE A 107 9.45 -15.90 2.46
N GLN A 108 9.02 -16.97 3.15
CA GLN A 108 8.23 -16.86 4.38
C GLN A 108 8.96 -16.10 5.48
N ALA A 109 10.24 -16.43 5.72
CA ALA A 109 11.06 -15.73 6.71
C ALA A 109 11.22 -14.24 6.37
N TRP A 110 11.44 -13.91 5.10
CA TRP A 110 11.51 -12.52 4.65
C TRP A 110 10.16 -11.81 4.75
N PHE A 111 9.06 -12.45 4.33
CA PHE A 111 7.71 -11.86 4.34
C PHE A 111 7.24 -11.55 5.77
N ASP A 112 7.65 -12.38 6.74
CA ASP A 112 7.36 -12.13 8.16
C ASP A 112 7.96 -10.80 8.67
N THR A 113 9.05 -10.32 8.06
CA THR A 113 9.67 -9.03 8.43
C THR A 113 8.85 -7.82 8.00
N LEU A 114 7.90 -7.99 7.08
CA LEU A 114 7.13 -6.88 6.54
C LEU A 114 6.09 -6.38 7.55
N PRO A 115 6.01 -5.07 7.82
CA PRO A 115 5.03 -4.52 8.74
C PRO A 115 3.60 -4.61 8.20
N VAL A 116 2.65 -4.66 9.14
CA VAL A 116 1.23 -4.37 8.87
C VAL A 116 1.05 -2.86 9.01
N THR A 117 0.71 -2.18 7.92
CA THR A 117 0.80 -0.71 7.79
C THR A 117 -0.56 -0.01 7.88
N GLY A 118 -1.66 -0.72 7.63
CA GLY A 118 -3.00 -0.16 7.42
C GLY A 118 -3.09 0.72 6.16
N ARG A 119 -2.16 0.62 5.20
CA ARG A 119 -2.17 1.45 3.99
C ARG A 119 -3.37 1.09 3.12
N ARG A 120 -4.13 2.10 2.71
CA ARG A 120 -5.13 1.98 1.64
C ARG A 120 -4.46 2.10 0.26
N PRO A 121 -4.45 1.03 -0.56
CA PRO A 121 -3.88 1.09 -1.90
C PRO A 121 -4.64 2.06 -2.81
N GLN A 122 -3.96 2.57 -3.83
CA GLN A 122 -4.50 3.44 -4.88
C GLN A 122 -5.21 4.69 -4.34
N SER A 123 -4.61 5.31 -3.33
CA SER A 123 -5.06 6.58 -2.78
C SER A 123 -4.31 7.72 -3.46
N VAL A 124 -5.04 8.66 -4.07
CA VAL A 124 -4.45 9.90 -4.61
C VAL A 124 -4.21 10.86 -3.45
N LEU A 125 -2.99 11.36 -3.31
CA LEU A 125 -2.60 12.30 -2.25
C LEU A 125 -1.88 13.54 -2.77
N ASP A 126 -1.84 13.74 -4.09
CA ASP A 126 -1.36 14.99 -4.67
C ASP A 126 -2.39 16.11 -4.38
N PRO A 127 -2.02 17.18 -3.64
CA PRO A 127 -2.94 18.26 -3.30
C PRO A 127 -3.67 18.85 -4.51
N LEU A 128 -2.97 19.04 -5.63
CA LEU A 128 -3.55 19.64 -6.84
C LEU A 128 -4.55 18.71 -7.51
N ARG A 129 -4.31 17.39 -7.46
CA ARG A 129 -5.26 16.40 -7.99
C ARG A 129 -6.50 16.28 -7.11
N LEU A 130 -6.32 16.35 -5.79
CA LEU A 130 -7.42 16.31 -4.83
C LEU A 130 -8.37 17.50 -5.03
N ASP A 131 -7.84 18.69 -5.32
CA ASP A 131 -8.64 19.90 -5.57
C ASP A 131 -9.56 19.79 -6.79
N VAL A 132 -9.14 19.02 -7.81
CA VAL A 132 -9.85 18.91 -9.09
C VAL A 132 -10.58 17.57 -9.29
N SER A 133 -10.46 16.65 -8.34
CA SER A 133 -11.06 15.30 -8.40
C SER A 133 -11.85 14.99 -7.12
N PRO A 134 -13.12 15.43 -7.03
CA PRO A 134 -13.96 15.17 -5.87
C PRO A 134 -14.10 13.68 -5.46
N PRO A 135 -14.07 12.69 -6.37
CA PRO A 135 -14.09 11.27 -6.00
C PRO A 135 -12.80 10.77 -5.32
N ASP A 136 -11.67 11.42 -5.59
CA ASP A 136 -10.37 11.08 -5.01
C ASP A 136 -10.18 11.74 -3.65
N ASP A 137 -10.69 12.96 -3.49
CA ASP A 137 -10.76 13.62 -2.19
C ASP A 137 -11.78 12.87 -1.32
N ARG A 138 -11.30 12.15 -0.30
CA ARG A 138 -12.12 11.32 0.57
C ARG A 138 -12.09 11.90 1.98
N PRO A 139 -13.15 11.69 2.80
CA PRO A 139 -13.10 12.08 4.20
C PRO A 139 -11.99 11.32 4.93
N VAL A 140 -11.27 12.04 5.78
CA VAL A 140 -10.30 11.44 6.71
C VAL A 140 -11.00 10.96 7.97
N HIS A 141 -10.38 10.03 8.68
CA HIS A 141 -10.88 9.47 9.93
C HIS A 141 -9.89 9.70 11.06
N ALA A 142 -10.38 9.66 12.29
CA ALA A 142 -9.55 9.79 13.48
C ALA A 142 -8.43 8.73 13.49
N GLY A 143 -7.19 9.20 13.69
CA GLY A 143 -6.00 8.36 13.71
C GLY A 143 -5.39 8.05 12.33
N ASP A 144 -5.98 8.56 11.24
CA ASP A 144 -5.38 8.42 9.91
C ASP A 144 -3.99 9.09 9.86
N THR A 145 -3.11 8.56 9.01
CA THR A 145 -1.78 9.14 8.77
C THR A 145 -1.52 9.29 7.29
N LEU A 146 -1.11 10.49 6.85
CA LEU A 146 -0.62 10.74 5.50
C LEU A 146 0.90 10.71 5.47
N VAL A 147 1.46 9.93 4.55
CA VAL A 147 2.90 9.75 4.40
C VAL A 147 3.31 10.21 3.02
N TYR A 148 4.25 11.15 2.96
CA TYR A 148 4.81 11.68 1.71
C TYR A 148 6.30 11.32 1.62
N PRO A 149 6.69 10.25 0.90
CA PRO A 149 8.08 9.84 0.83
C PRO A 149 8.90 10.75 -0.10
N ALA A 150 10.23 10.70 0.04
CA ALA A 150 11.13 11.16 -1.01
C ALA A 150 11.08 10.19 -2.19
N ARG A 151 11.42 10.67 -3.40
CA ARG A 151 11.41 9.82 -4.60
C ARG A 151 12.55 8.79 -4.55
N PRO A 152 12.25 7.47 -4.55
CA PRO A 152 13.29 6.45 -4.65
C PRO A 152 13.93 6.47 -6.05
N SER A 153 15.14 5.92 -6.17
CA SER A 153 15.83 5.74 -7.45
C SER A 153 15.87 4.28 -7.93
N MET A 154 15.18 3.38 -7.22
CA MET A 154 15.31 1.93 -7.35
C MET A 154 13.95 1.23 -7.47
N VAL A 155 13.99 -0.02 -7.93
CA VAL A 155 12.90 -1.00 -7.87
C VAL A 155 13.35 -2.20 -7.04
N ARG A 156 12.41 -2.91 -6.41
CA ARG A 156 12.70 -4.13 -5.64
C ARG A 156 12.16 -5.36 -6.33
N ILE A 157 12.90 -6.45 -6.31
CA ILE A 157 12.47 -7.75 -6.85
C ILE A 157 12.48 -8.78 -5.73
N VAL A 158 11.36 -9.44 -5.51
CA VAL A 158 11.11 -10.36 -4.37
C VAL A 158 10.33 -11.58 -4.84
N GLY A 159 10.16 -12.59 -3.97
CA GLY A 159 9.43 -13.81 -4.30
C GLY A 159 10.35 -14.99 -4.55
N ALA A 160 10.04 -15.79 -5.56
CA ALA A 160 10.81 -16.95 -5.99
C ALA A 160 12.09 -16.55 -6.76
N VAL A 161 12.94 -15.74 -6.13
CA VAL A 161 14.26 -15.30 -6.60
C VAL A 161 15.36 -15.84 -5.69
N ALA A 162 16.59 -15.95 -6.22
CA ALA A 162 17.72 -16.48 -5.44
C ALA A 162 18.03 -15.63 -4.20
N ARG A 163 17.88 -14.31 -4.32
CA ARG A 163 17.81 -13.35 -3.21
C ARG A 163 16.92 -12.19 -3.62
N ALA A 164 16.33 -11.50 -2.65
CA ALA A 164 15.66 -10.23 -2.93
C ALA A 164 16.67 -9.22 -3.51
N CYS A 165 16.35 -8.62 -4.65
CA CYS A 165 17.21 -7.67 -5.34
C CYS A 165 16.66 -6.26 -5.18
N SER A 166 17.54 -5.27 -5.25
CA SER A 166 17.12 -3.93 -5.62
C SER A 166 18.01 -3.37 -6.70
N LEU A 167 17.37 -2.89 -7.76
CA LEU A 167 18.02 -2.47 -8.99
C LEU A 167 17.68 -1.00 -9.27
N PRO A 168 18.58 -0.22 -9.88
CA PRO A 168 18.26 1.13 -10.31
C PRO A 168 17.03 1.14 -11.21
N GLN A 169 16.12 2.09 -10.99
CA GLN A 169 14.98 2.28 -11.87
C GLN A 169 15.45 2.88 -13.19
N VAL A 170 15.06 2.24 -14.29
CA VAL A 170 15.33 2.67 -15.65
C VAL A 170 14.05 3.17 -16.28
N ALA A 171 14.08 4.40 -16.78
CA ALA A 171 12.94 5.04 -17.42
C ALA A 171 12.38 4.19 -18.57
N MET A 172 11.05 4.03 -18.59
CA MET A 172 10.32 3.24 -19.60
C MET A 172 10.72 1.77 -19.70
N GLN A 173 11.54 1.25 -18.77
CA GLN A 173 11.93 -0.14 -18.79
C GLN A 173 10.76 -1.04 -18.41
N ASP A 174 10.51 -2.00 -19.28
CA ASP A 174 9.61 -3.11 -19.07
C ASP A 174 10.00 -3.93 -17.83
N ALA A 175 9.01 -4.24 -16.98
CA ALA A 175 9.19 -5.04 -15.77
C ALA A 175 9.98 -6.33 -16.00
N ARG A 176 9.74 -7.04 -17.10
CA ARG A 176 10.45 -8.31 -17.38
C ARG A 176 11.95 -8.15 -17.53
N ARG A 177 12.42 -6.99 -17.99
CA ARG A 177 13.87 -6.77 -18.25
C ARG A 177 14.67 -6.73 -16.96
N TYR A 178 14.06 -6.37 -15.84
CA TYR A 178 14.72 -6.41 -14.52
C TYR A 178 15.06 -7.83 -14.05
N LEU A 179 14.38 -8.86 -14.57
CA LEU A 179 14.66 -10.25 -14.21
C LEU A 179 16.01 -10.75 -14.75
N ALA A 180 16.62 -10.05 -15.73
CA ALA A 180 17.95 -10.39 -16.22
C ALA A 180 19.03 -10.20 -15.14
N ASP A 181 18.86 -9.20 -14.28
CA ASP A 181 19.80 -8.84 -13.21
C ASP A 181 19.37 -9.36 -11.83
N CYS A 182 18.25 -10.09 -11.77
CA CYS A 182 17.76 -10.74 -10.55
C CYS A 182 17.37 -12.20 -10.82
N PRO A 183 18.30 -13.16 -10.63
CA PRO A 183 18.07 -14.57 -10.97
C PRO A 183 16.85 -15.17 -10.25
N VAL A 184 15.90 -15.65 -11.04
CA VAL A 184 14.72 -16.39 -10.58
C VAL A 184 15.06 -17.84 -10.24
N THR A 185 14.40 -18.44 -9.26
CA THR A 185 14.64 -19.83 -8.87
C THR A 185 13.89 -20.81 -9.78
N ARG A 186 14.05 -22.11 -9.51
CA ARG A 186 13.24 -23.18 -10.13
C ARG A 186 11.81 -23.25 -9.58
N ALA A 187 11.53 -22.60 -8.45
CA ALA A 187 10.20 -22.53 -7.86
C ALA A 187 9.32 -21.42 -8.46
N ALA A 188 9.92 -20.54 -9.28
CA ALA A 188 9.23 -19.42 -9.88
C ALA A 188 8.29 -19.84 -11.01
N ASP A 189 7.13 -19.18 -11.06
CA ASP A 189 6.29 -19.17 -12.25
C ASP A 189 7.09 -18.63 -13.45
N ARG A 190 6.96 -19.30 -14.59
CA ARG A 190 7.69 -18.93 -15.82
C ARG A 190 6.89 -18.03 -16.75
N ASP A 191 5.59 -17.93 -16.51
CA ASP A 191 4.62 -17.37 -17.42
C ASP A 191 4.25 -15.94 -17.03
N ALA A 192 4.27 -15.61 -15.73
CA ALA A 192 3.88 -14.30 -15.22
C ALA A 192 4.73 -13.78 -14.06
N ILE A 193 4.71 -12.45 -13.90
CA ILE A 193 5.14 -11.72 -12.69
C ILE A 193 4.05 -10.76 -12.25
N TYR A 194 4.10 -10.30 -11.01
CA TYR A 194 3.29 -9.17 -10.56
C TYR A 194 4.14 -7.92 -10.42
N VAL A 195 3.57 -6.78 -10.82
CA VAL A 195 4.15 -5.47 -10.59
C VAL A 195 3.25 -4.73 -9.61
N VAL A 196 3.87 -4.21 -8.56
CA VAL A 196 3.24 -3.38 -7.54
C VAL A 196 3.79 -1.99 -7.67
N GLN A 197 2.97 -1.07 -8.17
CA GLN A 197 3.37 0.32 -8.37
C GLN A 197 3.40 1.08 -7.03
N PRO A 198 4.15 2.19 -6.96
CA PRO A 198 4.27 3.02 -5.76
C PRO A 198 2.95 3.50 -5.16
N ASP A 199 1.92 3.68 -5.98
CA ASP A 199 0.57 4.08 -5.58
C ASP A 199 -0.24 2.92 -4.97
N GLY A 200 0.29 1.69 -4.99
CA GLY A 200 -0.38 0.47 -4.55
C GLY A 200 -1.19 -0.21 -5.66
N GLY A 201 -1.09 0.25 -6.92
CA GLY A 201 -1.67 -0.44 -8.06
C GLY A 201 -0.94 -1.77 -8.32
N VAL A 202 -1.69 -2.86 -8.44
CA VAL A 202 -1.17 -4.21 -8.72
C VAL A 202 -1.59 -4.63 -10.11
N PHE A 203 -0.67 -5.23 -10.86
CA PHE A 203 -1.02 -5.90 -12.11
C PHE A 203 -0.14 -7.11 -12.37
N GLU A 204 -0.74 -8.11 -13.00
CA GLU A 204 -0.02 -9.26 -13.56
C GLU A 204 0.53 -8.89 -14.94
N GLN A 205 1.78 -9.29 -15.21
CA GLN A 205 2.46 -9.11 -16.48
C GLN A 205 2.90 -10.48 -16.98
N ASN A 206 2.38 -10.90 -18.13
CA ASN A 206 2.83 -12.12 -18.79
C ASN A 206 4.21 -11.91 -19.44
N VAL A 207 5.16 -12.80 -19.14
CA VAL A 207 6.58 -12.64 -19.49
C VAL A 207 7.14 -13.73 -20.41
N ALA A 208 6.50 -14.90 -20.49
CA ALA A 208 6.97 -15.98 -21.34
C ALA A 208 6.85 -15.61 -22.82
N LEU A 209 7.63 -16.28 -23.68
CA LEU A 209 7.66 -15.99 -25.11
C LEU A 209 6.27 -16.18 -25.77
N TRP A 210 5.49 -17.13 -25.28
CA TRP A 210 4.22 -17.58 -25.86
C TRP A 210 3.00 -16.77 -25.39
N ASN A 211 3.10 -16.06 -24.27
CA ASN A 211 2.00 -15.28 -23.67
C ASN A 211 2.34 -13.80 -23.46
N ARG A 212 3.48 -13.33 -23.99
CA ARG A 212 4.06 -12.01 -23.67
C ARG A 212 3.06 -10.89 -23.84
N ALA A 213 2.82 -10.15 -22.76
CA ALA A 213 2.01 -8.93 -22.78
C ALA A 213 2.83 -7.71 -23.24
N ASP A 214 2.13 -6.63 -23.61
CA ASP A 214 2.76 -5.37 -23.99
C ASP A 214 3.67 -4.83 -22.87
N PRO A 215 4.82 -4.23 -23.20
CA PRO A 215 5.72 -3.66 -22.21
C PRO A 215 5.03 -2.61 -21.34
N ARG A 216 5.12 -2.79 -20.02
CA ARG A 216 4.62 -1.80 -19.06
C ARG A 216 5.75 -1.20 -18.24
N PRO A 217 5.84 0.14 -18.15
CA PRO A 217 6.89 0.79 -17.42
C PRO A 217 6.70 0.62 -15.91
N VAL A 218 7.83 0.47 -15.21
CA VAL A 218 7.89 0.36 -13.76
C VAL A 218 8.30 1.70 -13.15
N ALA A 219 7.48 2.25 -12.23
CA ALA A 219 7.79 3.52 -11.60
C ALA A 219 8.86 3.38 -10.49
N PRO A 220 9.59 4.45 -10.14
CA PRO A 220 10.54 4.42 -9.03
C PRO A 220 9.84 4.07 -7.71
N GLY A 221 10.40 3.12 -6.96
CA GLY A 221 9.80 2.58 -5.74
C GLY A 221 8.88 1.38 -5.96
N ALA A 222 8.68 0.93 -7.19
CA ALA A 222 7.85 -0.24 -7.45
C ALA A 222 8.50 -1.55 -6.99
N TRP A 223 7.66 -2.56 -6.77
CA TRP A 223 8.07 -3.93 -6.52
C TRP A 223 7.72 -4.79 -7.73
N ILE A 224 8.61 -5.72 -8.04
CA ILE A 224 8.37 -6.83 -8.96
C ILE A 224 8.34 -8.08 -8.11
N TYR A 225 7.17 -8.69 -7.98
CA TYR A 225 7.00 -9.95 -7.31
C TYR A 225 7.07 -11.09 -8.34
N VAL A 226 8.04 -11.98 -8.15
CA VAL A 226 8.17 -13.22 -8.91
C VAL A 226 7.38 -14.31 -8.17
N PRO A 227 6.22 -14.73 -8.70
CA PRO A 227 5.35 -15.64 -8.00
C PRO A 227 5.90 -17.07 -7.98
N PHE A 228 5.40 -17.88 -7.05
CA PHE A 228 5.64 -19.33 -7.09
C PHE A 228 4.82 -19.96 -8.21
N ASP A 229 5.37 -21.00 -8.86
CA ASP A 229 4.70 -21.72 -9.94
C ASP A 229 3.35 -22.27 -9.46
N ARG A 230 2.27 -21.78 -10.08
CA ARG A 230 0.89 -22.08 -9.66
C ARG A 230 0.57 -23.57 -9.67
N ARG A 231 1.18 -24.33 -10.59
CA ARG A 231 0.96 -25.77 -10.70
C ARG A 231 1.70 -26.51 -9.59
N ALA A 232 2.91 -26.07 -9.24
CA ALA A 232 3.72 -26.66 -8.20
C ALA A 232 3.14 -26.43 -6.78
N ILE A 233 2.45 -25.31 -6.57
CA ILE A 233 1.81 -24.98 -5.28
C ILE A 233 0.34 -25.40 -5.17
N ALA A 234 -0.25 -25.93 -6.25
CA ALA A 234 -1.64 -26.35 -6.29
C ALA A 234 -1.95 -27.34 -5.14
N GLY A 235 -3.06 -27.11 -4.44
CA GLY A 235 -3.49 -27.91 -3.29
C GLY A 235 -2.88 -27.52 -1.94
N ALA A 236 -1.79 -26.75 -1.92
CA ALA A 236 -1.19 -26.22 -0.68
C ALA A 236 -1.59 -24.77 -0.37
N ALA A 237 -1.99 -24.01 -1.39
CA ALA A 237 -2.37 -22.62 -1.29
C ALA A 237 -3.57 -22.33 -2.20
N ASP A 238 -4.27 -21.24 -1.93
CA ASP A 238 -5.43 -20.83 -2.71
C ASP A 238 -5.01 -20.32 -4.10
N ASP A 239 -5.91 -20.39 -5.08
CA ASP A 239 -5.63 -19.94 -6.45
C ASP A 239 -5.26 -18.44 -6.53
N THR A 240 -5.70 -17.66 -5.53
CA THR A 240 -5.39 -16.22 -5.41
C THR A 240 -4.10 -15.93 -4.66
N PHE A 241 -3.44 -16.93 -4.06
CA PHE A 241 -2.28 -16.76 -3.18
C PHE A 241 -1.22 -15.78 -3.72
N ASN A 242 -0.79 -15.97 -4.97
CA ASN A 242 0.23 -15.11 -5.59
C ASN A 242 -0.28 -13.66 -5.78
N HIS A 243 -1.56 -13.49 -6.12
CA HIS A 243 -2.17 -12.16 -6.21
C HIS A 243 -2.29 -11.51 -4.82
N ASP A 244 -2.65 -12.28 -3.81
CA ASP A 244 -2.82 -11.81 -2.44
C ASP A 244 -1.49 -11.40 -1.79
N ILE A 245 -0.38 -12.09 -2.11
CA ILE A 245 0.98 -11.61 -1.82
C ILE A 245 1.21 -10.24 -2.46
N ALA A 246 0.95 -10.07 -3.75
CA ALA A 246 1.16 -8.80 -4.44
C ALA A 246 0.30 -7.66 -3.85
N THR A 247 -0.94 -7.97 -3.48
CA THR A 247 -1.85 -7.05 -2.79
C THR A 247 -1.35 -6.69 -1.39
N PHE A 248 -0.79 -7.64 -0.63
CA PHE A 248 -0.12 -7.32 0.63
C PHE A 248 1.10 -6.41 0.40
N LEU A 249 1.92 -6.67 -0.62
CA LEU A 249 3.06 -5.81 -0.96
C LEU A 249 2.63 -4.38 -1.33
N ALA A 250 1.45 -4.20 -1.92
CA ALA A 250 0.89 -2.88 -2.24
C ALA A 250 0.62 -1.99 -1.02
N THR A 251 0.53 -2.60 0.17
CA THR A 251 0.36 -1.87 1.43
C THR A 251 1.69 -1.38 2.03
N GLN A 252 2.82 -1.84 1.50
CA GLN A 252 4.13 -1.46 2.02
C GLN A 252 4.47 -0.02 1.65
N LEU A 253 5.30 0.60 2.49
CA LEU A 253 5.63 2.02 2.38
C LEU A 253 6.98 2.21 1.68
N LEU A 254 7.14 3.40 1.09
CA LEU A 254 8.40 3.85 0.47
C LEU A 254 9.23 4.75 1.39
N ASP A 255 8.91 4.76 2.68
CA ASP A 255 9.64 5.48 3.70
C ASP A 255 10.60 4.54 4.45
N GLY A 256 11.71 5.10 4.94
CA GLY A 256 12.72 4.36 5.70
C GLY A 256 13.98 3.98 4.91
N ASP A 257 14.96 3.43 5.63
CA ASP A 257 16.30 3.13 5.11
C ASP A 257 16.30 2.09 3.98
N ALA A 258 15.26 1.27 3.88
CA ALA A 258 15.14 0.25 2.84
C ALA A 258 15.02 0.81 1.41
N TRP A 259 14.82 2.12 1.26
CA TRP A 259 14.68 2.82 -0.02
C TRP A 259 15.69 3.97 -0.22
N ARG A 260 16.65 4.10 0.70
CA ARG A 260 17.74 5.09 0.62
C ARG A 260 18.91 4.58 -0.20
#